data_AF-A0A7Y8J1Y7-F1
#
_entry.id   AF-A0A7Y8J1Y7-F1
#
_cell.length_a   1.000
_cell.length_b   1.000
_cell.length_c   1.000
_cell.angle_alpha   90.00
_cell.angle_beta   90.00
_cell.angle_gamma   90.00
#
_symmetry.space_group_name_H-M   'P 1'
#
loop_
_entity.id
_entity.type
_entity.pdbx_description
1 polymer ?
#
loop_
_entity_poly.entity_id
_entity_poly.type
_entity_poly.pdbx_seq_one_letter_code
_entity_poly.pdbx_strand_id
1 'polypeptide(L)'
;MSGNIVSARRTDIILKPDQSRVLLRPFNLAAGRAAILRDPYSRDSSPRGMKIIARIMALSEEEVAGLLDQVLSEFSGRHRQIRGLLLQRYGEVRHLLLTDREPSEARKLLIGSYFISEYALESAALFNPSIVPHPDQSGLEPPAPPRGGTIPGCR
;
A
#
# COMPACT_ATOMS: atom_id res chain seq x y z
N MET A 1 -26.07 -13.92 26.15
CA MET A 1 -25.20 -13.15 25.23
C MET A 1 -25.90 -13.08 23.89
N SER A 2 -26.56 -11.96 23.59
CA SER A 2 -27.31 -11.79 22.34
C SER A 2 -26.33 -11.45 21.23
N GLY A 3 -26.10 -12.39 20.31
CA GLY A 3 -25.23 -12.18 19.16
C GLY A 3 -25.84 -11.17 18.20
N ASN A 4 -25.09 -10.14 17.83
CA ASN A 4 -25.48 -9.22 16.77
C ASN A 4 -25.54 -9.99 15.44
N ILE A 5 -26.75 -10.16 14.91
CA ILE A 5 -26.95 -10.74 13.58
C ILE A 5 -26.58 -9.68 12.55
N VAL A 6 -25.44 -9.88 11.88
CA VAL A 6 -25.04 -9.06 10.74
C VAL A 6 -25.85 -9.52 9.52
N SER A 7 -26.75 -8.66 9.05
CA SER A 7 -27.50 -8.88 7.80
C SER A 7 -26.60 -8.53 6.60
N ALA A 8 -26.31 -9.52 5.76
CA ALA A 8 -25.60 -9.32 4.50
C ALA A 8 -26.55 -9.63 3.33
N ARG A 9 -26.67 -8.70 2.38
CA ARG A 9 -27.42 -8.87 1.14
C ARG A 9 -26.46 -9.00 -0.04
N ARG A 10 -26.51 -10.13 -0.75
CA ARG A 10 -25.82 -10.28 -2.03
C ARG A 10 -26.49 -9.36 -3.06
N THR A 11 -25.68 -8.56 -3.75
CA THR A 11 -26.14 -7.72 -4.86
C THR A 11 -25.60 -8.30 -6.17
N ASP A 12 -26.18 -7.88 -7.30
CA ASP A 12 -25.74 -8.28 -8.64
C ASP A 12 -24.52 -7.48 -9.13
N ILE A 13 -23.93 -6.65 -8.26
CA ILE A 13 -22.74 -5.86 -8.58
C ILE A 13 -21.52 -6.78 -8.62
N ILE A 14 -20.95 -6.96 -9.81
CA ILE A 14 -19.70 -7.70 -10.01
C ILE A 14 -18.55 -6.69 -10.00
N LEU A 15 -17.77 -6.69 -8.92
CA LEU A 15 -16.50 -5.98 -8.86
C LEU A 15 -15.46 -6.81 -9.64
N LYS A 16 -14.98 -6.26 -10.76
CA LYS A 16 -13.88 -6.87 -11.51
C LYS A 16 -12.54 -6.42 -10.92
N PRO A 17 -11.52 -7.29 -10.89
CA PRO A 17 -10.18 -6.88 -10.52
C PRO A 17 -9.66 -5.80 -11.48
N ASP A 18 -9.15 -4.74 -10.88
CA ASP A 18 -8.62 -3.52 -11.45
C ASP A 18 -7.27 -3.25 -10.76
N GLN A 19 -6.21 -3.66 -11.45
CA GLN A 19 -4.83 -3.56 -10.96
C GLN A 19 -4.34 -2.10 -10.84
N SER A 20 -5.13 -1.13 -11.31
CA SER A 20 -4.83 0.30 -11.09
C SER A 20 -5.23 0.78 -9.70
N ARG A 21 -6.03 -0.01 -8.95
CA ARG A 21 -6.44 0.31 -7.57
C ARG A 21 -5.36 -0.06 -6.58
N VAL A 22 -4.46 0.89 -6.41
CA VAL A 22 -3.29 0.79 -5.54
C VAL A 22 -3.33 1.87 -4.47
N LEU A 23 -2.88 1.52 -3.27
CA LEU A 23 -2.78 2.43 -2.14
C LEU A 23 -1.32 2.74 -1.87
N LEU A 24 -1.00 4.00 -1.63
CA LEU A 24 0.30 4.38 -1.09
C LEU A 24 0.21 4.37 0.42
N ARG A 25 1.14 3.67 1.06
CA ARG A 25 1.28 3.64 2.52
C ARG A 25 2.71 3.98 2.91
N PRO A 26 2.91 4.56 4.11
CA PRO A 26 4.25 4.72 4.68
C PRO A 26 4.98 3.37 4.76
N PHE A 27 6.25 3.37 4.35
CA PHE A 27 7.17 2.28 4.57
C PHE A 27 8.13 2.67 5.70
N ASN A 28 7.84 2.16 6.90
CA ASN A 28 8.67 2.35 8.08
C ASN A 28 9.70 1.24 8.16
N LEU A 29 10.97 1.58 7.95
CA LEU A 29 12.09 0.65 8.10
C LEU A 29 12.42 0.48 9.59
N ALA A 30 11.53 -0.10 10.39
CA ALA A 30 11.75 -0.28 11.82
C ALA A 30 13.00 -1.14 12.11
N ALA A 31 13.67 -0.87 13.24
CA ALA A 31 14.83 -1.62 13.72
C ALA A 31 14.42 -3.04 14.18
N GLY A 32 14.38 -3.98 13.24
CA GLY A 32 14.20 -5.41 13.53
C GLY A 32 12.81 -5.82 14.05
N ARG A 33 12.59 -7.14 14.16
CA ARG A 33 11.29 -7.73 14.57
C ARG A 33 10.79 -7.25 15.94
N ALA A 34 11.67 -6.79 16.82
CA ALA A 34 11.32 -6.26 18.14
C ALA A 34 10.62 -4.89 18.08
N ALA A 35 10.97 -4.03 17.10
CA ALA A 35 10.32 -2.73 16.93
C ALA A 35 8.91 -2.85 16.33
N ILE A 36 8.61 -3.90 15.55
CA ILE A 36 7.26 -4.13 14.99
C ILE A 36 6.23 -4.43 16.10
N LEU A 37 6.67 -5.00 17.23
CA LEU A 37 5.82 -5.26 18.40
C LEU A 37 5.66 -4.02 19.31
N ARG A 38 6.53 -3.00 19.16
CA ARG A 38 6.48 -1.74 19.89
C ARG A 38 6.05 -0.63 18.94
N ASP A 39 4.74 -0.41 18.86
CA ASP A 39 4.10 0.70 18.15
C ASP A 39 4.61 0.90 16.69
N PRO A 40 3.81 0.56 15.66
CA PRO A 40 4.21 0.73 14.26
C PRO A 40 4.50 2.19 13.85
N TYR A 41 4.22 3.16 14.73
CA TYR A 41 4.56 4.58 14.61
C TYR A 41 5.79 5.01 15.43
N SER A 42 6.44 4.10 16.17
CA SER A 42 7.67 4.37 16.91
C SER A 42 8.73 4.94 15.97
N ARG A 43 9.09 6.19 16.23
CA ARG A 43 10.09 6.99 15.50
C ARG A 43 11.53 6.57 15.85
N ASP A 44 11.70 5.32 16.28
CA ASP A 44 13.00 4.82 16.72
C ASP A 44 13.97 4.76 15.55
N SER A 45 15.18 5.24 15.84
CA SER A 45 16.37 5.21 15.00
C SER A 45 16.43 3.94 14.14
N SER A 46 16.31 4.11 12.82
CA SER A 46 16.48 3.03 11.85
C SER A 46 17.89 3.10 11.27
N PRO A 47 18.84 2.23 11.68
CA PRO A 47 20.15 2.14 11.05
C PRO A 47 20.05 1.89 9.55
N ARG A 48 18.97 1.23 9.09
CA ARG A 48 18.72 0.98 7.67
C ARG A 48 18.23 2.23 6.96
N GLY A 49 17.31 2.99 7.55
CA GLY A 49 16.83 4.26 7.01
C GLY A 49 17.97 5.27 6.86
N MET A 50 18.81 5.41 7.89
CA MET A 50 20.01 6.26 7.83
C MET A 50 20.97 5.85 6.71
N LYS A 51 21.24 4.56 6.55
CA LYS A 51 22.10 4.06 5.45
C LYS A 51 21.54 4.38 4.07
N ILE A 52 20.22 4.30 3.89
CA ILE A 52 19.58 4.63 2.61
C ILE A 52 19.72 6.13 2.33
N ILE A 53 19.39 6.98 3.30
CA ILE A 53 19.53 8.43 3.16
C ILE A 53 20.98 8.80 2.86
N ALA A 54 21.95 8.23 3.58
CA ALA A 54 23.37 8.47 3.34
C ALA A 54 23.79 8.12 1.90
N ARG A 55 23.29 7.01 1.34
CA ARG A 55 23.56 6.64 -0.05
C ARG A 55 22.96 7.64 -1.03
N ILE A 56 21.72 8.07 -0.81
CA ILE A 56 21.08 9.08 -1.66
C ILE A 56 21.82 10.43 -1.57
N MET A 57 22.31 10.80 -0.40
CA MET A 57 23.12 12.01 -0.20
C MET A 57 24.50 11.93 -0.87
N ALA A 58 25.03 10.72 -1.10
CA ALA A 58 26.30 10.50 -1.79
C ALA A 58 26.19 10.51 -3.32
N LEU A 59 24.98 10.43 -3.88
CA LEU A 59 24.76 10.52 -5.33
C LEU A 59 25.08 11.92 -5.87
N SER A 60 25.46 11.99 -7.15
CA SER A 60 25.53 13.24 -7.91
C SER A 60 24.12 13.81 -8.16
N GLU A 61 24.02 15.09 -8.50
CA GLU A 61 22.70 15.69 -8.85
C GLU A 61 22.11 15.08 -10.13
N GLU A 62 22.95 14.65 -11.09
CA GLU A 62 22.50 14.00 -12.32
C GLU A 62 21.88 12.63 -12.05
N GLU A 63 22.51 11.81 -11.20
CA GLU A 63 21.95 10.53 -10.76
C GLU A 63 20.63 10.71 -9.99
N VAL A 64 20.55 11.73 -9.14
CA VAL A 64 19.32 12.05 -8.41
C VAL A 64 18.19 12.42 -9.37
N ALA A 65 18.48 13.27 -10.37
CA ALA A 65 17.50 13.68 -11.36
C ALA A 65 16.98 12.48 -12.17
N GLY A 66 17.89 11.63 -12.67
CA GLY A 66 17.51 10.44 -13.45
C GLY A 66 16.67 9.44 -12.64
N LEU A 67 17.05 9.17 -11.39
CA LEU A 67 16.27 8.28 -10.51
C LEU A 67 14.91 8.89 -10.16
N LEU A 68 14.85 10.19 -9.90
CA LEU A 68 13.59 10.86 -9.59
C LEU A 68 12.64 10.85 -10.78
N ASP A 69 13.13 11.09 -11.99
CA ASP A 69 12.31 11.05 -13.20
C ASP A 69 11.76 9.65 -13.45
N GLN A 70 12.56 8.60 -13.23
CA GLN A 70 12.08 7.23 -13.29
C GLN A 70 10.95 6.98 -12.28
N VAL A 71 11.15 7.34 -11.01
CA VAL A 71 10.13 7.20 -9.97
C VAL A 71 8.84 7.94 -10.37
N LEU A 72 8.95 9.21 -10.77
CA LEU A 72 7.78 10.00 -11.13
C LEU A 72 7.04 9.44 -12.34
N SER A 73 7.76 8.92 -13.33
CA SER A 73 7.18 8.24 -14.49
C SER A 73 6.34 7.03 -14.06
N GLU A 74 6.86 6.18 -13.17
CA GLU A 74 6.17 4.99 -12.68
C GLU A 74 4.86 5.33 -11.92
N PHE A 75 4.83 6.43 -11.17
CA PHE A 75 3.64 6.88 -10.42
C PHE A 75 2.69 7.80 -11.20
N SER A 76 3.14 8.42 -12.31
CA SER A 76 2.43 9.50 -13.03
C SER A 76 1.02 9.14 -13.49
N GLY A 77 0.79 7.89 -13.89
CA GLY A 77 -0.52 7.43 -14.36
C GLY A 77 -1.56 7.23 -13.26
N ARG A 78 -1.12 7.03 -12.00
CA ARG A 78 -1.98 6.56 -10.90
C ARG A 78 -2.14 7.57 -9.77
N HIS A 79 -1.18 8.48 -9.59
CA HIS A 79 -1.14 9.39 -8.44
C HIS A 79 -0.90 10.84 -8.86
N ARG A 80 -1.98 11.61 -9.07
CA ARG A 80 -1.92 13.02 -9.54
C ARG A 80 -1.15 13.97 -8.61
N GLN A 81 -0.96 13.62 -7.33
CA GLN A 81 -0.31 14.46 -6.33
C GLN A 81 0.93 13.81 -5.71
N ILE A 82 1.59 12.91 -6.46
CA ILE A 82 2.70 12.10 -5.92
C ILE A 82 3.81 12.97 -5.31
N ARG A 83 4.22 14.07 -5.95
CA ARG A 83 5.28 14.96 -5.45
C ARG A 83 4.98 15.50 -4.05
N GLY A 84 3.74 15.93 -3.79
CA GLY A 84 3.33 16.42 -2.47
C GLY A 84 3.43 15.34 -1.41
N LEU A 85 3.01 14.12 -1.73
CA LEU A 85 3.13 12.97 -0.85
C LEU A 85 4.60 12.61 -0.56
N LEU A 86 5.46 12.63 -1.58
CA LEU A 86 6.90 12.37 -1.40
C LEU A 86 7.55 13.41 -0.49
N LEU A 87 7.22 14.70 -0.65
CA LEU A 87 7.72 15.77 0.22
C LEU A 87 7.21 15.64 1.66
N GLN A 88 5.94 15.33 1.84
CA GLN A 88 5.38 15.06 3.16
C GLN A 88 6.17 13.91 3.82
N ARG A 89 6.40 12.83 3.07
CA ARG A 89 7.13 11.67 3.59
C ARG A 89 8.57 12.01 3.94
N TYR A 90 9.26 12.81 3.12
CA TYR A 90 10.57 13.35 3.47
C TYR A 90 10.53 14.08 4.83
N GLY A 91 9.54 14.95 5.05
CA GLY A 91 9.37 15.65 6.32
C GLY A 91 9.24 14.72 7.53
N GLU A 92 8.59 13.57 7.36
CA GLU A 92 8.46 12.55 8.40
C GLU A 92 9.80 11.86 8.71
N VAL A 93 10.63 11.59 7.70
CA VAL A 93 11.91 10.87 7.86
C VAL A 93 13.15 11.75 7.96
N ARG A 94 13.02 13.08 7.83
CA ARG A 94 14.16 14.02 7.84
C ARG A 94 15.02 13.93 9.11
N HIS A 95 14.43 13.50 10.22
CA HIS A 95 15.13 13.30 11.49
C HIS A 95 16.21 12.20 11.44
N LEU A 96 16.25 11.40 10.37
CA LEU A 96 17.28 10.39 10.10
C LEU A 96 18.48 10.96 9.30
N LEU A 97 18.44 12.23 8.87
CA LEU A 97 19.59 12.89 8.27
C LEU A 97 20.69 13.08 9.32
N LEU A 98 21.91 12.69 8.96
CA LEU A 98 23.10 12.81 9.81
C LEU A 98 23.86 14.14 9.59
N THR A 99 23.32 15.04 8.77
CA THR A 99 23.96 16.30 8.38
C THR A 99 22.95 17.44 8.44
N ASP A 100 23.42 18.62 8.78
CA ASP A 100 22.65 19.88 8.75
C ASP A 100 22.59 20.49 7.34
N ARG A 101 23.22 19.87 6.34
CA ARG A 101 23.14 20.33 4.96
C ARG A 101 21.75 20.06 4.40
N GLU A 102 21.03 21.13 4.05
CA GLU A 102 19.71 21.02 3.44
C GLU A 102 19.80 20.38 2.04
N PRO A 103 19.09 19.27 1.78
CA PRO A 103 19.07 18.64 0.46
C PRO A 103 18.35 19.49 -0.58
N SER A 104 18.71 19.32 -1.86
CA SER A 104 17.92 19.87 -2.98
C SER A 104 16.51 19.29 -2.99
N GLU A 105 15.55 20.01 -3.60
CA GLU A 105 14.17 19.52 -3.69
C GLU A 105 14.07 18.14 -4.36
N ALA A 106 14.84 17.92 -5.43
CA ALA A 106 14.92 16.63 -6.10
C ALA A 106 15.37 15.51 -5.15
N ARG A 107 16.39 15.77 -4.32
CA ARG A 107 16.82 14.81 -3.28
C ARG A 107 15.75 14.59 -2.22
N LYS A 108 15.02 15.62 -1.80
CA LYS A 108 13.90 15.47 -0.84
C LYS A 108 12.83 14.54 -1.40
N LEU A 109 12.43 14.76 -2.66
CA LEU A 109 11.47 13.92 -3.35
C LEU A 109 11.97 12.47 -3.46
N LEU A 110 13.23 12.28 -3.87
CA LEU A 110 13.83 10.96 -3.99
C LEU A 110 13.95 10.26 -2.63
N ILE A 111 14.36 10.95 -1.57
CA ILE A 111 14.34 10.39 -0.22
C ILE A 111 12.92 9.96 0.14
N GLY A 112 11.92 10.82 -0.06
CA GLY A 112 10.52 10.52 0.23
C GLY A 112 10.01 9.24 -0.46
N SER A 113 10.41 9.00 -1.72
CA SER A 113 9.96 7.84 -2.48
C SER A 113 10.45 6.51 -1.91
N TYR A 114 11.68 6.46 -1.38
CA TYR A 114 12.24 5.25 -0.76
C TYR A 114 11.53 4.84 0.54
N PHE A 115 10.72 5.72 1.13
CA PHE A 115 9.97 5.46 2.37
C PHE A 115 8.45 5.39 2.13
N ILE A 116 8.01 5.19 0.89
CA ILE A 116 6.64 4.87 0.53
C ILE A 116 6.61 3.48 -0.12
N SER A 117 5.52 2.75 0.10
CA SER A 117 5.25 1.51 -0.63
C SER A 117 3.87 1.58 -1.26
N GLU A 118 3.78 1.13 -2.52
CA GLU A 118 2.52 0.93 -3.21
C GLU A 118 1.97 -0.48 -2.95
N TYR A 119 0.69 -0.56 -2.63
CA TYR A 119 0.00 -1.80 -2.29
C TYR A 119 -1.22 -1.99 -3.18
N ALA A 120 -1.23 -3.06 -4.00
CA ALA A 120 -2.36 -3.44 -4.83
C ALA A 120 -3.40 -4.20 -3.97
N LEU A 121 -4.53 -3.56 -3.68
CA LEU A 121 -5.57 -4.11 -2.81
C LEU A 121 -6.14 -5.42 -3.34
N GLU A 122 -6.37 -5.47 -4.65
CA GLU A 122 -7.10 -6.56 -5.30
C GLU A 122 -6.21 -7.76 -5.63
N SER A 123 -4.88 -7.59 -5.64
CA SER A 123 -3.94 -8.72 -5.69
C SER A 123 -3.97 -9.55 -4.40
N ALA A 124 -4.28 -8.95 -3.24
CA ALA A 124 -4.36 -9.68 -1.98
C ALA A 124 -5.55 -10.66 -1.94
N ALA A 125 -6.64 -10.34 -2.65
CA ALA A 125 -7.81 -11.21 -2.73
C ALA A 125 -7.53 -12.50 -3.53
N LEU A 126 -6.72 -12.41 -4.59
CA LEU A 126 -6.32 -13.57 -5.41
C LEU A 126 -5.46 -14.57 -4.64
N PHE A 127 -4.72 -14.12 -3.64
CA PHE A 127 -3.88 -14.97 -2.78
C PHE A 127 -4.51 -15.24 -1.41
N ASN A 128 -5.78 -14.90 -1.19
CA ASN A 128 -6.44 -15.23 0.05
C ASN A 128 -6.74 -16.74 0.06
N PRO A 129 -6.16 -17.56 0.96
CA PRO A 129 -6.34 -19.01 0.92
C PRO A 129 -7.81 -19.44 1.01
N SER A 130 -8.67 -18.58 1.59
CA SER A 130 -10.11 -18.82 1.69
C SER A 130 -10.88 -18.59 0.38
N ILE A 131 -10.24 -18.13 -0.69
CA ILE A 131 -10.87 -18.06 -2.03
C ILE A 131 -11.08 -19.44 -2.64
N VAL A 132 -10.29 -20.44 -2.20
CA VAL A 132 -10.42 -21.83 -2.62
C VAL A 132 -11.26 -22.57 -1.59
N PRO A 133 -12.32 -23.30 -2.00
CA PRO A 133 -13.07 -24.14 -1.08
C PRO A 133 -12.13 -25.14 -0.39
N HIS A 134 -12.35 -25.39 0.89
CA HIS A 134 -11.61 -26.43 1.60
C HIS A 134 -11.85 -27.79 0.92
N PRO A 135 -10.82 -28.65 0.73
CA PRO A 135 -10.97 -29.91 0.00
C PRO A 135 -12.10 -30.80 0.53
N ASP A 136 -12.31 -30.76 1.84
CA ASP A 136 -13.47 -31.36 2.49
C ASP A 136 -14.55 -30.29 2.72
N GLN A 137 -15.70 -30.47 2.07
CA GLN A 137 -16.90 -29.65 2.25
C GLN A 137 -18.05 -30.45 2.90
N SER A 138 -17.76 -31.64 3.44
CA SER A 138 -18.78 -32.47 4.08
C SER A 138 -19.30 -31.77 5.35
N GLY A 139 -20.60 -31.44 5.36
CA GLY A 139 -21.24 -30.70 6.45
C GLY A 139 -21.72 -29.28 6.09
N LEU A 140 -21.48 -28.80 4.87
CA LEU A 140 -22.12 -27.57 4.39
C LEU A 140 -23.51 -27.86 3.83
N GLU A 141 -24.48 -27.01 4.17
CA GLU A 141 -25.78 -27.05 3.51
C GLU A 141 -25.60 -26.76 2.01
N PRO A 142 -26.36 -27.44 1.13
CA PRO A 142 -26.33 -27.16 -0.29
C PRO A 142 -26.67 -25.68 -0.56
N PRO A 143 -26.02 -25.05 -1.55
CA PRO A 143 -26.26 -23.65 -1.86
C PRO A 143 -27.74 -23.43 -2.14
N ALA A 144 -28.31 -22.39 -1.54
CA ALA A 144 -29.71 -22.05 -1.71
C ALA A 144 -30.04 -21.91 -3.22
N PRO A 145 -31.15 -22.49 -3.69
CA PRO A 145 -31.53 -22.38 -5.09
C PRO A 145 -31.69 -20.89 -5.45
N PRO A 146 -31.34 -20.49 -6.70
CA PRO A 146 -31.58 -19.13 -7.15
C PRO A 146 -33.07 -18.83 -6.96
N ARG A 147 -33.39 -17.77 -6.23
CA ARG A 147 -34.77 -17.32 -6.10
C ARG A 147 -35.20 -16.83 -7.48
N GLY A 148 -35.89 -17.70 -8.21
CA GLY A 148 -36.53 -17.40 -9.48
C GLY A 148 -37.59 -16.32 -9.28
N GLY A 149 -37.15 -15.06 -9.33
CA GLY A 149 -38.04 -13.95 -9.63
C GLY A 149 -38.30 -13.99 -11.12
N THR A 150 -39.43 -14.57 -11.53
CA THR A 150 -40.02 -14.24 -12.82
C THR A 150 -40.26 -12.74 -12.84
N ILE A 151 -39.52 -12.00 -13.68
CA ILE A 151 -39.86 -10.62 -14.03
C ILE A 151 -41.12 -10.74 -14.91
N PRO A 152 -42.31 -10.30 -14.47
CA PRO A 152 -43.46 -10.25 -15.35
C PRO A 152 -43.25 -9.05 -16.29
N GLY A 153 -43.03 -9.30 -17.58
CA GLY A 153 -43.21 -8.26 -18.60
C GLY A 153 -42.05 -7.93 -19.54
N CYS A 154 -41.07 -8.80 -19.77
CA CYS A 154 -40.20 -8.65 -20.95
C CYS A 154 -40.59 -9.70 -22.00
N ARG A 155 -41.29 -9.24 -23.05
CA ARG A 155 -41.29 -9.89 -24.36
C ARG A 155 -39.94 -9.71 -25.03
#